data_AF-A0AA96S706-F1
#
_entry.id   AF-A0AA96S706-F1
#
_cell.length_a   1.000
_cell.length_b   1.000
_cell.length_c   1.000
_cell.angle_alpha   90.00
_cell.angle_beta   90.00
_cell.angle_gamma   90.00
#
_symmetry.space_group_name_H-M   'P 1'
#
loop_
_entity.id
_entity.type
_entity.pdbx_description
1 polymer ?
#
loop_
_entity_poly.entity_id
_entity_poly.type
_entity_poly.pdbx_seq_one_letter_code
_entity_poly.pdbx_strand_id
1 'polypeptide(L)'
;METSKVLSGLSYLSVLFAGILFPLVLFFATEDQRTKHHAKKAFLSHLIMLIPVPVIVYAAITGIGMNQIEFPVLFIGSVLFTVVLSLIVAVWNIIKGIQIFMGNTF
;
A
#
# COMPACT_ATOMS: atom_id res chain seq x y z
N MET A 1 -12.36 -23.05 0.10
CA MET A 1 -12.42 -22.22 -1.13
C MET A 1 -12.96 -20.82 -0.82
N GLU A 2 -14.10 -20.70 -0.15
CA GLU A 2 -14.65 -19.38 0.22
C GLU A 2 -13.75 -18.58 1.16
N THR A 3 -13.22 -19.19 2.23
CA THR A 3 -12.30 -18.50 3.16
C THR A 3 -11.05 -17.96 2.45
N SER A 4 -10.44 -18.76 1.57
CA SER A 4 -9.28 -18.34 0.76
C SER A 4 -9.62 -17.15 -0.14
N LYS A 5 -10.81 -17.13 -0.75
CA LYS A 5 -11.30 -16.04 -1.59
C LYS A 5 -11.53 -14.76 -0.76
N VAL A 6 -12.16 -14.89 0.41
CA VAL A 6 -12.40 -13.77 1.34
C VAL A 6 -11.08 -13.17 1.82
N LEU A 7 -10.16 -13.99 2.33
CA LEU A 7 -8.86 -13.55 2.81
C LEU A 7 -8.02 -12.90 1.70
N SER A 8 -8.02 -13.49 0.49
CA SER A 8 -7.33 -12.93 -0.67
C SER A 8 -7.86 -11.55 -1.04
N GLY A 9 -9.18 -11.36 -1.10
CA GLY A 9 -9.78 -10.07 -1.44
C GLY A 9 -9.57 -9.02 -0.34
N LEU A 10 -9.74 -9.40 0.92
CA LEU A 10 -9.43 -8.56 2.09
C LEU A 10 -7.97 -8.13 2.09
N SER A 11 -7.07 -8.97 1.59
CA SER A 11 -5.66 -8.62 1.49
C SER A 11 -5.41 -7.36 0.68
N TYR A 12 -6.13 -7.16 -0.42
CA TYR A 12 -6.05 -5.93 -1.21
C TYR A 12 -6.84 -4.79 -0.58
N LEU A 13 -8.05 -5.07 -0.06
CA LEU A 13 -8.90 -4.05 0.59
C LEU A 13 -8.35 -3.53 1.91
N SER A 14 -7.35 -4.19 2.47
CA SER A 14 -6.62 -3.74 3.65
C SER A 14 -6.11 -2.30 3.54
N VAL A 15 -5.90 -1.79 2.32
CA VAL A 15 -5.56 -0.38 2.05
C VAL A 15 -6.51 0.61 2.73
N LEU A 16 -7.76 0.21 2.98
CA LEU A 16 -8.79 1.06 3.58
C LEU A 16 -8.83 1.03 5.12
N PHE A 17 -8.26 0.01 5.77
CA PHE A 17 -8.46 -0.19 7.22
C PHE A 17 -7.22 -0.65 8.00
N ALA A 18 -6.37 -1.50 7.42
CA ALA A 18 -5.22 -2.10 8.12
C ALA A 18 -3.88 -1.79 7.44
N GLY A 19 -3.89 -1.23 6.24
CA GLY A 19 -2.73 -0.98 5.42
C GLY A 19 -1.88 -2.25 5.21
N ILE A 20 -0.57 -2.07 5.26
CA ILE A 20 0.42 -3.12 4.96
C ILE A 20 0.46 -4.28 5.97
N LEU A 21 -0.09 -4.10 7.18
CA LEU A 21 0.00 -5.10 8.25
C LEU A 21 -0.82 -6.35 7.93
N PHE A 22 -2.03 -6.19 7.42
CA PHE A 22 -2.90 -7.32 7.10
C PHE A 22 -2.32 -8.26 6.02
N PRO A 23 -1.90 -7.78 4.83
CA PRO A 23 -1.31 -8.65 3.81
C PRO A 23 0.00 -9.29 4.29
N LEU A 24 0.78 -8.60 5.12
CA LEU A 24 2.00 -9.13 5.72
C LEU A 24 1.70 -10.32 6.66
N VAL A 25 0.80 -10.12 7.63
CA VAL A 25 0.41 -11.18 8.56
C VAL A 25 -0.21 -12.35 7.82
N LEU A 26 -1.11 -12.08 6.87
CA LEU A 26 -1.77 -13.13 6.09
C LEU A 26 -0.78 -13.94 5.26
N PHE A 27 0.26 -13.31 4.69
CA PHE A 27 1.29 -14.01 3.92
C PHE A 27 2.04 -15.06 4.74
N PHE A 28 2.28 -14.81 6.04
CA PHE A 28 2.92 -15.76 6.93
C PHE A 28 1.93 -16.74 7.58
N ALA A 29 0.70 -16.31 7.86
CA ALA A 29 -0.30 -17.11 8.57
C ALA A 29 -1.02 -18.13 7.69
N THR A 30 -1.08 -17.94 6.37
CA THR A 30 -1.80 -18.84 5.47
C THR A 30 -0.90 -19.93 4.87
N GLU A 31 -1.40 -21.16 4.86
CA GLU A 31 -0.80 -22.30 4.14
C GLU A 31 -1.34 -22.43 2.71
N ASP A 32 -2.47 -21.77 2.40
CA ASP A 32 -3.10 -21.81 1.08
C ASP A 32 -2.29 -21.01 0.06
N GLN A 33 -1.76 -21.70 -0.96
CA GLN A 33 -0.86 -21.10 -1.96
C GLN A 33 -1.52 -19.95 -2.74
N ARG A 34 -2.82 -20.06 -3.05
CA ARG A 34 -3.57 -19.01 -3.75
C ARG A 34 -3.69 -17.76 -2.89
N THR A 35 -4.08 -17.91 -1.62
CA THR A 35 -4.16 -16.80 -0.67
C THR A 35 -2.80 -16.17 -0.44
N LYS A 36 -1.75 -17.00 -0.31
CA LYS A 36 -0.37 -16.54 -0.15
C LYS A 36 0.13 -15.69 -1.32
N HIS A 37 -0.19 -16.10 -2.55
CA HIS A 37 0.14 -15.34 -3.77
C HIS A 37 -0.53 -13.96 -3.78
N HIS A 38 -1.81 -13.89 -3.45
CA HIS A 38 -2.55 -12.63 -3.36
C HIS A 38 -2.04 -11.75 -2.21
N ALA A 39 -1.75 -12.35 -1.05
CA ALA A 39 -1.19 -11.66 0.10
C ALA A 39 0.16 -11.02 -0.23
N LYS A 40 1.06 -11.74 -0.93
CA LYS A 40 2.34 -11.21 -1.41
C LYS A 40 2.16 -10.03 -2.37
N LYS A 41 1.24 -10.15 -3.34
CA LYS A 41 0.98 -9.08 -4.32
C LYS A 41 0.39 -7.84 -3.66
N ALA A 42 -0.56 -8.02 -2.74
CA ALA A 42 -1.12 -6.93 -1.97
C ALA A 42 -0.07 -6.29 -1.05
N PHE A 43 0.80 -7.08 -0.41
CA PHE A 43 1.89 -6.54 0.38
C PHE A 43 2.83 -5.65 -0.47
N LEU A 44 3.20 -6.12 -1.66
CA LEU A 44 4.08 -5.36 -2.55
C LEU A 44 3.43 -4.06 -3.03
N SER A 45 2.13 -4.07 -3.36
CA SER A 45 1.42 -2.83 -3.72
C SER A 45 1.39 -1.85 -2.56
N HIS A 46 1.20 -2.32 -1.33
CA HIS A 46 1.28 -1.46 -0.15
C HIS A 46 2.67 -0.89 0.08
N LEU A 47 3.71 -1.67 -0.18
CA LEU A 47 5.09 -1.20 -0.10
C LEU A 47 5.38 -0.10 -1.11
N ILE A 48 4.78 -0.14 -2.32
CA ILE A 48 4.92 0.92 -3.33
C ILE A 48 4.42 2.27 -2.78
N MET A 49 3.34 2.28 -2.00
CA MET A 49 2.84 3.52 -1.38
C MET A 49 3.83 4.13 -0.38
N LEU A 50 4.77 3.33 0.15
CA LEU A 50 5.78 3.77 1.12
C LEU A 50 7.10 4.22 0.47
N ILE A 51 7.28 4.01 -0.84
CA ILE A 51 8.51 4.40 -1.57
C ILE A 51 8.86 5.90 -1.38
N PRO A 52 7.90 6.84 -1.35
CA PRO A 52 8.24 8.26 -1.16
C PRO A 52 8.69 8.63 0.25
N VAL A 53 8.43 7.79 1.26
CA VAL A 53 8.64 8.11 2.68
C VAL A 53 10.09 8.52 2.99
N PRO A 54 11.14 7.81 2.52
CA PRO A 54 12.53 8.22 2.77
C PRO A 54 12.86 9.61 2.22
N VAL A 55 12.27 9.99 1.08
CA VAL A 55 12.47 11.32 0.46
C VAL A 55 11.81 12.40 1.32
N ILE A 56 10.59 12.15 1.80
CA ILE A 56 9.89 13.06 2.72
C ILE A 56 10.69 13.25 4.01
N VAL A 57 11.17 12.15 4.61
CA VAL A 57 11.97 12.19 5.85
C VAL A 57 13.27 12.98 5.63
N TYR A 58 13.98 12.73 4.53
CA TYR A 58 15.19 13.48 4.17
C TYR A 58 14.90 14.97 3.98
N ALA A 59 13.85 15.31 3.24
CA ALA A 59 13.44 16.70 3.00
C ALA A 59 13.03 17.41 4.30
N ALA A 60 12.37 16.70 5.22
CA ALA A 60 11.99 17.23 6.52
C ALA A 60 13.22 17.52 7.40
N ILE A 61 14.17 16.58 7.52
CA ILE A 61 15.38 16.75 8.34
C ILE A 61 16.24 17.91 7.81
N THR A 62 16.43 17.98 6.50
CA THR A 62 17.24 19.03 5.87
C THR A 62 16.56 20.41 5.92
N GLY A 63 15.23 20.48 5.76
CA GLY A 63 14.47 21.72 5.90
C GLY A 63 14.54 22.31 7.32
N ILE A 64 14.40 21.47 8.35
CA ILE A 64 14.49 21.88 9.75
C ILE A 64 15.91 22.38 10.10
N GLY A 65 16.95 21.70 9.60
CA GLY A 65 18.34 22.03 9.89
C GLY A 65 18.83 23.38 9.34
N MET A 66 18.12 23.97 8.36
CA MET A 66 18.51 25.23 7.73
C MET A 66 17.77 26.47 8.29
N ASN A 67 16.97 26.35 9.36
CA ASN A 67 16.14 27.44 9.91
C ASN A 67 15.28 28.17 8.85
N GLN A 68 14.89 27.47 7.78
CA GLN A 68 13.98 28.02 6.79
C GLN A 68 12.55 27.96 7.35
N ILE A 69 11.90 29.12 7.45
CA ILE A 69 10.50 29.23 7.88
C ILE A 69 9.55 28.65 6.81
N GLU A 70 10.04 28.51 5.57
CA GLU A 70 9.29 27.97 4.44
C GLU A 70 9.55 26.46 4.27
N PHE A 71 8.48 25.71 3.96
CA PHE A 71 8.62 24.30 3.59
C PHE A 71 9.41 24.17 2.28
N PRO A 72 10.47 23.34 2.23
CA PRO A 72 11.24 23.15 1.01
C PRO A 72 10.35 22.66 -0.14
N VAL A 73 10.58 23.16 -1.35
CA VAL A 73 9.87 22.70 -2.57
C VAL A 73 9.91 21.18 -2.72
N LEU A 74 11.04 20.55 -2.35
CA LEU A 74 11.20 19.10 -2.34
C LEU A 74 10.22 18.41 -1.39
N PHE A 75 9.98 18.97 -0.21
CA PHE A 75 9.03 18.43 0.77
C PHE A 75 7.60 18.48 0.21
N ILE A 76 7.14 19.66 -0.22
CA ILE A 76 5.79 19.83 -0.79
C ILE A 76 5.59 18.93 -2.02
N GLY A 77 6.56 18.91 -2.92
CA GLY A 77 6.52 18.07 -4.12
C GLY A 77 6.45 16.58 -3.78
N SER A 78 7.23 16.12 -2.80
CA SER A 78 7.21 14.72 -2.36
C SER A 78 5.89 14.31 -1.69
N VAL A 79 5.27 15.21 -0.90
CA VAL A 79 3.95 14.96 -0.29
C VAL A 79 2.87 14.87 -1.36
N LEU A 80 2.82 15.82 -2.31
CA LEU A 80 1.85 15.80 -3.41
C LEU A 80 2.00 14.53 -4.28
N PHE A 81 3.24 14.17 -4.61
CA PHE A 81 3.53 12.94 -5.34
C PHE A 81 3.04 11.70 -4.59
N THR A 82 3.25 11.65 -3.27
CA THR A 82 2.80 10.54 -2.43
C THR A 82 1.29 10.41 -2.44
N VAL A 83 0.55 11.51 -2.30
CA VAL A 83 -0.92 11.48 -2.34
C VAL A 83 -1.42 10.90 -3.66
N VAL A 84 -0.88 11.36 -4.80
CA VAL A 84 -1.28 10.86 -6.12
C VAL A 84 -0.92 9.38 -6.29
N LEU A 85 0.30 8.98 -5.92
CA LEU A 85 0.75 7.59 -5.99
C LEU A 85 -0.14 6.68 -5.12
N SER A 86 -0.40 7.09 -3.88
CA SER A 86 -1.24 6.35 -2.94
C SER A 86 -2.66 6.20 -3.46
N LEU A 87 -3.24 7.23 -4.08
CA LEU A 87 -4.58 7.13 -4.69
C LEU A 87 -4.62 6.12 -5.84
N ILE A 88 -3.65 6.17 -6.76
CA ILE A 88 -3.56 5.23 -7.88
C ILE A 88 -3.45 3.80 -7.37
N VAL A 89 -2.56 3.57 -6.41
CA VAL A 89 -2.32 2.24 -5.84
C VAL A 89 -3.51 1.77 -5.01
N ALA A 90 -4.16 2.64 -4.25
CA ALA A 90 -5.36 2.31 -3.49
C ALA A 90 -6.50 1.89 -4.41
N VAL A 91 -6.77 2.64 -5.48
CA VAL A 91 -7.78 2.29 -6.48
C VAL A 91 -7.47 0.93 -7.13
N TRP A 92 -6.21 0.69 -7.50
CA TRP A 92 -5.80 -0.61 -8.05
C TRP A 92 -6.06 -1.76 -7.07
N ASN A 93 -5.73 -1.59 -5.79
CA ASN A 93 -6.00 -2.58 -4.75
C ASN A 93 -7.51 -2.80 -4.56
N ILE A 94 -8.32 -1.75 -4.55
CA ILE A 94 -9.78 -1.87 -4.44
C ILE A 94 -10.35 -2.67 -5.61
N ILE A 95 -9.96 -2.34 -6.84
CA ILE A 95 -10.40 -3.06 -8.04
C ILE A 95 -10.02 -4.54 -7.95
N LYS A 96 -8.78 -4.85 -7.55
CA LYS A 96 -8.31 -6.24 -7.38
C LYS A 96 -9.09 -7.00 -6.31
N GLY A 97 -9.35 -6.37 -5.17
CA GLY A 97 -10.16 -6.95 -4.10
C GLY A 97 -11.56 -7.32 -4.58
N ILE A 98 -12.23 -6.39 -5.26
CA ILE A 98 -13.57 -6.63 -5.83
C ILE A 98 -13.55 -7.71 -6.91
N GLN A 99 -12.56 -7.70 -7.81
CA GLN A 99 -12.38 -8.74 -8.85
C GLN A 99 -12.26 -10.15 -8.25
N ILE A 100 -11.55 -10.29 -7.13
CA ILE A 100 -11.44 -11.55 -6.40
C ILE A 100 -12.82 -12.01 -5.90
N PHE A 101 -13.63 -11.10 -5.37
CA PHE A 101 -14.98 -11.41 -4.91
C PHE A 101 -15.94 -11.78 -6.05
N MET A 102 -15.81 -11.14 -7.21
CA MET A 102 -16.58 -11.47 -8.40
C MET A 102 -16.13 -12.78 -9.08
N GLY A 103 -14.98 -13.33 -8.71
CA GLY A 103 -14.45 -14.57 -9.33
C GLY A 103 -13.75 -14.34 -10.68
N ASN A 104 -13.48 -13.09 -11.05
CA ASN A 104 -12.84 -12.70 -12.32
C ASN A 104 -11.30 -12.80 -12.26
N THR A 105 -10.75 -13.73 -11.49
CA THR A 105 -9.30 -13.81 -11.26
C THR A 105 -8.64 -14.75 -12.27
N PHE A 106 -7.82 -14.18 -13.17
CA PHE A 106 -6.75 -14.88 -13.91
C PHE A 106 -5.58 -15.25 -12.99
#